data_AF-A0AAV9HRW5-F1
#
_entry.id   AF-A0AAV9HRW5-F1
#
_cell.length_a   1.000
_cell.length_b   1.000
_cell.length_c   1.000
_cell.angle_alpha   90.00
_cell.angle_beta   90.00
_cell.angle_gamma   90.00
#
_symmetry.space_group_name_H-M   'P 1'
#
loop_
_entity.id
_entity.type
_entity.pdbx_description
1 polymer ?
#
loop_
_entity_poly.entity_id
_entity_poly.type
_entity_poly.pdbx_seq_one_letter_code
_entity_poly.pdbx_strand_id
1 'polypeptide(L)'
;LRCNVNACGTYLTDVAVVTICSHCICPQCAITAGFRDDAPLTCPACQNPLRRDDVFEQIVNPPGEWQNLAMCGLEPTIIMEAAGRAISFWSYQMGSQL
;
A
#
# COMPACT_ATOMS: atom_id res chain seq x y z
N LEU A 1 3.20 9.54 3.89
CA LEU A 1 2.52 8.82 2.78
C LEU A 1 1.16 9.47 2.53
N ARG A 2 0.76 9.71 1.28
CA ARG A 2 -0.55 10.30 0.93
C ARG A 2 -1.34 9.37 0.03
N CYS A 3 -2.66 9.49 0.04
CA CYS A 3 -3.54 8.82 -0.91
C CYS A 3 -3.20 9.24 -2.34
N ASN A 4 -2.99 8.27 -3.24
CA ASN A 4 -2.67 8.52 -4.65
C ASN A 4 -3.90 8.85 -5.52
N VAL A 5 -5.12 8.85 -4.97
CA VAL A 5 -6.28 9.36 -5.72
C VAL A 5 -6.15 10.88 -5.85
N ASN A 6 -6.04 11.37 -7.09
CA ASN A 6 -5.70 12.76 -7.42
C ASN A 6 -6.51 13.82 -6.66
N ALA A 7 -7.80 13.59 -6.44
CA ALA A 7 -8.68 14.54 -5.74
C ALA A 7 -8.65 14.44 -4.21
N CYS A 8 -7.98 13.44 -3.63
CA CYS A 8 -7.99 13.16 -2.20
C CYS A 8 -6.78 13.74 -1.47
N GLY A 9 -5.56 13.29 -1.81
CA GLY A 9 -4.31 13.77 -1.21
C GLY A 9 -4.16 13.63 0.31
N THR A 10 -5.11 12.98 1.01
CA THR A 10 -5.10 12.82 2.47
C THR A 10 -3.90 12.01 2.93
N TYR A 11 -3.36 12.36 4.10
CA TYR A 11 -2.30 11.59 4.75
C TYR A 11 -2.79 10.22 5.21
N LEU A 12 -1.97 9.21 5.01
CA LEU A 12 -2.23 7.84 5.45
C LEU A 12 -1.50 7.62 6.78
N THR A 13 -2.26 7.52 7.87
CA THR A 13 -1.73 7.50 9.25
C THR A 13 -1.78 6.12 9.89
N ASP A 14 -2.87 5.39 9.67
CA ASP A 14 -3.12 4.12 10.37
C ASP A 14 -3.08 2.96 9.38
N VAL A 15 -4.06 2.93 8.47
CA VAL A 15 -4.22 1.90 7.45
C VAL A 15 -4.28 2.53 6.08
N ALA A 16 -3.66 1.88 5.11
CA ALA A 16 -3.77 2.16 3.70
C ALA A 16 -4.12 0.89 2.94
N VAL A 17 -4.81 1.04 1.81
CA VAL A 17 -4.93 -0.03 0.84
C VAL A 17 -3.84 0.14 -0.22
N VAL A 18 -3.00 -0.87 -0.38
CA VAL A 18 -1.88 -0.89 -1.33
C VAL A 18 -2.21 -1.85 -2.47
N THR A 19 -1.92 -1.44 -3.70
CA THR A 19 -2.16 -2.26 -4.90
C THR A 19 -0.85 -2.71 -5.54
N ILE A 20 -0.88 -3.77 -6.37
CA ILE A 20 0.31 -4.24 -7.10
C ILE A 20 0.88 -3.20 -8.08
N CYS A 21 0.04 -2.27 -8.53
CA CYS A 21 0.48 -1.16 -9.39
C CYS A 21 1.12 -0.01 -8.58
N SER A 22 1.52 -0.29 -7.34
CA SER A 22 2.23 0.60 -6.46
C SER A 22 1.47 1.89 -6.10
N HIS A 23 0.17 1.79 -5.85
CA HIS A 23 -0.63 2.91 -5.31
C HIS A 23 -1.12 2.60 -3.90
N CYS A 24 -1.01 3.59 -3.02
CA CYS A 24 -1.60 3.66 -1.68
C CYS A 24 -2.89 4.48 -1.70
N ILE A 25 -3.96 3.93 -1.14
CA ILE A 25 -5.30 4.49 -1.18
C ILE A 25 -5.84 4.56 0.24
N CYS A 26 -6.44 5.69 0.61
CA CYS A 26 -7.06 5.80 1.93
C CYS A 26 -8.31 4.90 2.00
N PRO A 27 -8.71 4.44 3.20
CA PRO A 27 -9.87 3.55 3.35
C PRO A 27 -11.14 4.09 2.69
N GLN A 28 -11.37 5.40 2.77
CA GLN A 28 -12.54 6.04 2.16
C GLN A 28 -12.53 5.93 0.63
N CYS A 29 -11.41 6.25 -0.03
CA CYS A 29 -11.29 6.12 -1.47
C CYS A 29 -11.36 4.67 -1.95
N ALA A 30 -10.82 3.72 -1.17
CA ALA A 30 -10.92 2.30 -1.48
C ALA A 30 -12.39 1.81 -1.44
N ILE A 31 -13.17 2.26 -0.45
CA ILE A 31 -14.61 1.99 -0.38
C ILE A 31 -15.33 2.58 -1.60
N THR A 32 -15.07 3.85 -1.93
CA THR A 32 -15.67 4.50 -3.10
C THR A 32 -15.30 3.81 -4.41
N ALA A 33 -14.10 3.23 -4.50
CA ALA A 33 -13.63 2.47 -5.66
C ALA A 33 -14.18 1.03 -5.71
N GLY A 34 -15.05 0.62 -4.78
CA GLY A 34 -15.66 -0.71 -4.78
C GLY A 34 -14.71 -1.84 -4.36
N PHE A 35 -13.61 -1.54 -3.66
CA PHE A 35 -12.63 -2.58 -3.27
C PHE A 35 -13.19 -3.61 -2.27
N ARG A 36 -14.40 -3.38 -1.73
CA ARG A 36 -15.11 -4.33 -0.87
C ARG A 36 -16.02 -5.30 -1.64
N ASP A 37 -16.23 -5.06 -2.93
CA ASP A 37 -17.19 -5.81 -3.74
C ASP A 37 -16.52 -7.00 -4.44
N ASP A 38 -17.30 -8.03 -4.82
CA ASP A 38 -16.84 -9.17 -5.63
C ASP A 38 -16.70 -8.83 -7.14
N ALA A 39 -16.64 -7.54 -7.47
CA ALA A 39 -16.60 -7.01 -8.83
C ALA A 39 -15.17 -6.87 -9.37
N PRO A 40 -14.98 -6.79 -10.70
CA PRO A 40 -13.69 -6.41 -11.27
C PRO A 40 -13.25 -5.06 -10.70
N LEU A 41 -12.05 -5.05 -10.09
CA LEU A 41 -11.51 -3.89 -9.44
C LEU A 41 -10.70 -3.08 -10.44
N THR A 42 -10.72 -1.76 -10.31
CA THR A 42 -9.87 -0.87 -11.11
C THR A 42 -9.18 0.09 -10.17
N CYS A 43 -7.87 0.26 -10.32
CA CYS A 43 -7.13 1.20 -9.50
C CYS A 43 -7.67 2.63 -9.75
N PRO A 44 -8.20 3.34 -8.74
CA PRO A 44 -8.76 4.67 -8.94
C PRO A 44 -7.66 5.74 -9.16
N ALA A 45 -6.38 5.39 -9.03
CA ALA A 45 -5.25 6.29 -9.33
C ALA A 45 -4.81 6.19 -10.80
N CYS A 46 -4.58 4.97 -11.32
CA CYS A 46 -4.00 4.77 -12.66
C CYS A 46 -4.89 4.00 -13.64
N GLN A 47 -6.10 3.62 -13.24
CA GLN A 47 -7.05 2.85 -14.05
C GLN A 47 -6.57 1.44 -14.46
N ASN A 48 -5.51 0.92 -13.83
CA ASN A 48 -5.08 -0.46 -14.06
C ASN A 48 -6.15 -1.44 -13.56
N PRO A 49 -6.57 -2.44 -14.34
CA PRO A 49 -7.45 -3.52 -13.87
C PRO A 49 -6.77 -4.32 -12.76
N LEU A 50 -7.52 -4.68 -11.72
CA LEU A 50 -7.04 -5.39 -10.54
C LEU A 50 -7.94 -6.60 -10.25
N ARG A 51 -7.33 -7.63 -9.66
CA ARG A 51 -8.02 -8.72 -8.98
C ARG A 51 -8.08 -8.43 -7.48
N ARG A 52 -8.89 -9.20 -6.75
CA ARG A 52 -8.93 -9.09 -5.28
C ARG A 52 -7.56 -9.34 -4.64
N ASP A 53 -6.82 -10.32 -5.15
CA ASP A 53 -5.47 -10.66 -4.66
C ASP A 53 -4.42 -9.61 -5.02
N ASP A 54 -4.77 -8.58 -5.79
CA ASP A 54 -3.88 -7.47 -6.14
C ASP A 54 -4.01 -6.27 -5.19
N VAL A 55 -4.82 -6.42 -4.13
CA VAL A 55 -5.22 -5.36 -3.20
C VAL A 55 -4.96 -5.82 -1.77
N PHE A 56 -4.15 -5.06 -1.03
CA PHE A 56 -3.66 -5.42 0.29
C PHE A 56 -3.92 -4.30 1.29
N GLU A 57 -4.40 -4.64 2.49
CA GLU A 57 -4.40 -3.68 3.60
C GLU A 57 -3.01 -3.65 4.25
N GLN A 58 -2.50 -2.44 4.46
CA GLN A 58 -1.19 -2.18 5.05
C GLN A 58 -1.32 -1.24 6.24
N ILE A 59 -0.71 -1.61 7.36
CA ILE A 59 -0.53 -0.70 8.50
C ILE A 59 0.64 0.23 8.17
N VAL A 60 0.38 1.54 8.12
CA VAL A 60 1.36 2.53 7.67
C VAL A 60 2.33 2.91 8.79
N ASN A 61 1.90 2.77 10.04
CA ASN A 61 2.72 3.02 11.22
C ASN A 61 2.54 1.88 12.25
N PRO A 62 3.07 0.68 11.97
CA PRO A 62 2.91 -0.44 12.89
C PRO A 62 3.73 -0.24 14.17
N PRO A 63 3.30 -0.81 15.32
CA PRO A 63 4.09 -0.79 16.54
C PRO A 63 5.49 -1.39 16.33
N GLY A 64 6.51 -0.84 17.01
CA GLY A 64 7.90 -1.30 16.83
C GLY A 64 8.11 -2.79 17.11
N GLU A 65 7.41 -3.35 18.09
CA GLU A 65 7.46 -4.80 18.39
C GLU A 65 6.90 -5.64 17.23
N TRP A 66 5.85 -5.18 16.55
CA TRP A 66 5.28 -5.88 15.40
C TRP A 66 6.27 -5.97 14.23
N GLN A 67 7.02 -4.88 13.98
CA GLN A 67 8.03 -4.84 12.92
C GLN A 67 9.13 -5.88 13.17
N ASN A 68 9.62 -5.99 14.41
CA ASN A 68 10.64 -6.96 14.76
C ASN A 68 10.09 -8.40 14.69
N LEU A 69 8.90 -8.63 15.24
CA LEU A 69 8.26 -9.95 15.25
C LEU A 69 7.96 -10.46 13.84
N ALA A 70 7.57 -9.58 12.91
CA ALA A 70 7.31 -9.95 11.52
C ALA A 70 8.56 -10.52 10.81
N MET A 71 9.76 -10.19 11.30
CA MET A 71 11.03 -10.57 10.69
C MET A 71 11.73 -11.73 11.41
N CYS A 72 11.27 -12.09 12.61
CA CYS A 72 11.87 -13.17 13.40
C CYS A 72 11.77 -14.53 12.68
N GLY A 73 12.91 -15.21 12.53
CA GLY A 73 12.97 -16.54 11.90
C GLY A 73 13.15 -16.54 10.38
N LEU A 74 13.18 -15.36 9.74
CA LEU A 74 13.49 -15.23 8.32
C LEU A 74 15.01 -15.27 8.07
N GLU A 75 15.40 -15.75 6.90
CA GLU A 75 16.80 -15.68 6.45
C GLU A 75 17.22 -14.21 6.23
N PRO A 76 18.48 -13.82 6.56
CA PRO A 76 18.97 -12.48 6.30
C PRO A 76 18.75 -11.98 4.86
N THR A 77 18.86 -12.85 3.84
CA THR A 77 18.64 -12.46 2.44
C THR A 77 17.18 -12.04 2.19
N ILE A 78 16.20 -12.80 2.69
CA ILE A 78 14.77 -12.47 2.62
C ILE A 78 14.50 -11.12 3.28
N ILE A 79 15.09 -10.87 4.46
CA ILE A 79 14.96 -9.62 5.20
C ILE A 79 15.46 -8.44 4.36
N MET A 80 16.67 -8.57 3.80
CA MET A 80 17.30 -7.50 3.01
C MET A 80 16.53 -7.22 1.72
N GLU A 81 16.05 -8.25 1.03
CA GLU A 81 15.22 -8.09 -0.16
C GLU A 81 13.89 -7.38 0.16
N ALA A 82 13.20 -7.79 1.23
CA ALA A 82 11.94 -7.18 1.65
C ALA A 82 12.14 -5.70 2.01
N ALA A 83 13.19 -5.38 2.78
CA ALA A 83 13.55 -4.01 3.11
C ALA A 83 13.87 -3.17 1.86
N GLY A 84 14.64 -3.72 0.92
CA GLY A 84 14.97 -3.04 -0.34
C GLY A 84 13.72 -2.71 -1.18
N ARG A 85 12.76 -3.64 -1.28
CA ARG A 85 11.47 -3.40 -1.97
C ARG A 85 10.64 -2.34 -1.25
N ALA A 86 10.56 -2.40 0.08
CA ALA A 86 9.82 -1.42 0.89
C ALA A 86 10.41 0.00 0.76
N ILE A 87 11.74 0.13 0.78
CA ILE A 87 12.44 1.41 0.57
C ILE A 87 12.14 1.95 -0.84
N SER A 88 12.29 1.10 -1.87
CA SER A 88 12.03 1.51 -3.26
C SER A 88 10.60 1.99 -3.46
N PHE A 89 9.65 1.27 -2.86
CA PHE A 89 8.25 1.67 -2.82
C PHE A 89 8.06 3.04 -2.16
N TRP A 90 8.61 3.24 -0.95
CA TRP A 90 8.52 4.52 -0.25
C TRP A 90 9.09 5.68 -1.06
N SER A 91 10.28 5.50 -1.65
CA SER A 91 10.92 6.50 -2.50
C SER A 91 10.06 6.88 -3.70
N TYR A 92 9.45 5.88 -4.37
CA TYR A 92 8.51 6.12 -5.46
C TYR A 92 7.35 7.00 -5.00
N GLN A 93 6.75 6.70 -3.85
CA GLN A 93 5.63 7.47 -3.31
C GLN A 93 5.99 8.92 -2.99
N MET A 94 7.18 9.16 -2.45
CA MET A 94 7.63 10.53 -2.15
C MET A 94 7.91 11.32 -3.44
N GLY A 95 8.44 10.66 -4.48
CA GLY A 95 8.68 11.29 -5.78
C GLY A 95 7.41 11.63 -6.56
N SER A 96 6.37 10.80 -6.45
CA SER A 96 5.08 11.03 -7.13
C SER A 96 4.14 12.03 -6.41
N GLN A 97 4.54 12.55 -5.24
CA GLN A 97 3.77 13.49 -4.42
C GLN A 97 4.25 14.95 -4.55
N LEU A 98 5.22 15.20 -5.44
CA LEU A 98 5.71 16.53 -5.83
C LEU A 98 5.01 16.99 -7.12
#